data_AF-A0A9P1EIW8-F1
#
_entry.id   AF-A0A9P1EIW8-F1
#
_cell.length_a   1.000
_cell.length_b   1.000
_cell.length_c   1.000
_cell.angle_alpha   90.00
_cell.angle_beta   90.00
_cell.angle_gamma   90.00
#
_symmetry.space_group_name_H-M   'P 1'
#
loop_
_entity.id
_entity.type
_entity.pdbx_description
1 polymer ?
#
loop_
_entity_poly.entity_id
_entity_poly.type
_entity_poly.pdbx_seq_one_letter_code
_entity_poly.pdbx_strand_id
1 'polypeptide(L)'
;MSLLEVITKASVEKNRPEAALKYPIILNPEAVIFELKPQDLDAKDDLPVKRATGWKVSERDTEIIELGQSFFKKLKRKLKNPNTFNQDEFLKILGSYLVSIARKLGTADNNTESDKGYVGKLVGKSGLFMGRDVKGLVLEACVYLECWEVLESLMVNGLVEHSHFSSLISNLIEKNRADLIVLCVKHLSDLQANDVMCILKYFLSLPKDGHDSILSVRKEWESQALLAIQRLKECDGQSLLAIEKVKDKHLRKKLTLVRDASLLLMIAYDGFSGTDLCLHYLISSRNYDEVILGACISNLDGSEMMRFVRYLGKWLKKYDSFPDVCLCPEASSVLGLTACDWVPRLEDIIICLGLLLDEHFSTLVLHPEFHEELKSLNEIVNSLAGEARSCGKLSNLTQTLRGNTKDANLETTMEETETEDKDIPSLSDVFVVTRTRLSKTMKSL
;
A
#
# COMPACT_ATOMS: atom_id res chain seq x y z
N MET A 1 -31.33 14.00 -30.25
CA MET A 1 -30.72 13.07 -29.28
C MET A 1 -30.63 13.78 -27.95
N SER A 2 -31.06 13.14 -26.88
CA SER A 2 -30.87 13.67 -25.53
C SER A 2 -29.39 13.55 -25.11
N LEU A 3 -28.93 14.41 -24.19
CA LEU A 3 -27.57 14.34 -23.65
C LEU A 3 -27.27 12.96 -23.05
N LEU A 4 -28.26 12.34 -22.42
CA LEU A 4 -28.19 10.99 -21.89
C LEU A 4 -27.94 9.96 -23.00
N GLU A 5 -28.68 10.00 -24.11
CA GLU A 5 -28.45 9.10 -25.24
C GLU A 5 -27.04 9.26 -25.83
N VAL A 6 -26.51 10.48 -25.91
CA VAL A 6 -25.15 10.75 -26.39
C VAL A 6 -24.10 10.18 -25.44
N ILE A 7 -24.28 10.36 -24.12
CA ILE A 7 -23.40 9.82 -23.09
C ILE A 7 -23.44 8.28 -23.08
N THR A 8 -24.63 7.67 -23.15
CA THR A 8 -24.80 6.21 -23.19
C THR A 8 -24.20 5.61 -24.45
N LYS A 9 -24.28 6.31 -25.59
CA LYS A 9 -23.68 5.83 -26.84
C LYS A 9 -22.15 5.95 -26.82
N ALA A 10 -21.61 7.02 -26.26
CA ALA A 10 -20.17 7.19 -26.05
C ALA A 10 -19.60 6.21 -25.03
N SER A 11 -20.36 5.83 -24.00
CA SER A 11 -19.92 4.83 -23.01
C SER A 11 -19.86 3.42 -23.58
N VAL A 12 -20.68 3.10 -24.58
CA VAL A 12 -20.69 1.80 -25.27
C VAL A 12 -19.51 1.64 -26.24
N GLU A 13 -18.91 2.75 -26.71
CA GLU A 13 -17.73 2.74 -27.59
C GLU A 13 -16.40 2.46 -26.88
N LYS A 14 -16.37 2.33 -25.55
CA LYS A 14 -15.17 1.97 -24.76
C LYS A 14 -14.59 0.58 -25.07
N ASN A 15 -15.30 -0.27 -25.80
CA ASN A 15 -14.89 -1.66 -26.09
C ASN A 15 -14.11 -1.83 -27.41
N ARG A 16 -13.63 -0.75 -28.04
CA ARG A 16 -12.65 -0.87 -29.15
C ARG A 16 -11.23 -0.91 -28.60
N PRO A 17 -10.31 -1.70 -29.20
CA PRO A 17 -8.90 -1.61 -28.87
C PRO A 17 -8.45 -0.16 -29.08
N GLU A 18 -7.99 0.48 -28.01
CA GLU A 18 -7.59 1.89 -28.01
C GLU A 18 -6.59 2.11 -29.16
N ALA A 19 -6.99 2.88 -30.16
CA ALA A 19 -6.08 3.34 -31.19
C ALA A 19 -4.95 4.13 -30.50
N ALA A 20 -3.70 3.90 -30.92
CA ALA A 20 -2.51 4.55 -30.39
C ALA A 20 -2.77 6.06 -30.16
N LEU A 21 -2.88 6.45 -28.90
CA LEU A 21 -3.23 7.82 -28.54
C LEU A 21 -2.12 8.74 -29.05
N LYS A 22 -2.50 9.72 -29.87
CA LYS A 22 -1.55 10.67 -30.47
C LYS A 22 -0.88 11.58 -29.42
N TYR A 23 -1.45 11.66 -28.22
CA TYR A 23 -1.03 12.55 -27.13
C TYR A 23 -1.05 11.83 -25.77
N PRO A 24 0.05 11.17 -25.37
CA PRO A 24 0.08 10.32 -24.17
C PRO A 24 0.49 11.04 -22.88
N ILE A 25 0.46 12.39 -22.83
CA ILE A 25 0.91 13.20 -21.67
C ILE A 25 -0.26 13.95 -21.04
N ILE A 26 -0.27 14.04 -19.71
CA ILE A 26 -1.19 14.88 -18.93
C ILE A 26 -0.77 16.35 -19.15
N LEU A 27 -1.56 17.08 -19.94
CA LEU A 27 -1.34 18.50 -20.22
C LEU A 27 -2.00 19.34 -19.12
N ASN A 28 -1.31 20.37 -18.62
CA ASN A 28 -1.87 21.29 -17.62
C ASN A 28 -3.05 22.07 -18.26
N PRO A 29 -4.30 21.89 -17.79
CA PRO A 29 -5.48 22.48 -18.43
C PRO A 29 -5.78 23.92 -17.99
N GLU A 30 -5.16 24.42 -16.91
CA GLU A 30 -5.63 25.64 -16.22
C GLU A 30 -5.58 26.90 -17.09
N ALA A 31 -4.52 27.07 -17.88
CA ALA A 31 -4.43 28.21 -18.81
C ALA A 31 -5.32 28.03 -20.05
N VAL A 32 -5.60 26.79 -20.44
CA VAL A 32 -6.26 26.45 -21.72
C VAL A 32 -7.75 26.72 -21.68
N ILE A 33 -8.41 26.52 -20.52
CA ILE A 33 -9.87 26.70 -20.40
C ILE A 33 -10.30 28.13 -20.79
N PHE A 34 -9.45 29.12 -20.53
CA PHE A 34 -9.73 30.53 -20.86
C PHE A 34 -9.50 30.87 -22.35
N GLU A 35 -8.78 30.03 -23.10
CA GLU A 35 -8.47 30.25 -24.52
C GLU A 35 -9.40 29.46 -25.46
N LEU A 36 -10.22 28.55 -24.92
CA LEU A 36 -11.16 27.75 -25.70
C LEU A 36 -12.29 28.64 -26.25
N LYS A 37 -12.41 28.71 -27.57
CA LYS A 37 -13.52 29.36 -28.27
C LYS A 37 -14.49 28.32 -28.82
N PRO A 38 -15.81 28.50 -28.72
CA PRO A 38 -16.76 27.62 -29.40
C PRO A 38 -16.49 27.66 -30.91
N GLN A 39 -16.55 26.51 -31.57
CA GLN A 39 -16.48 26.42 -33.03
C GLN A 39 -17.55 27.32 -33.68
N ASP A 40 -17.17 28.01 -34.76
CA ASP A 40 -17.90 29.12 -35.38
C ASP A 40 -19.43 28.97 -35.41
N LEU A 41 -20.13 30.08 -35.18
CA LEU A 41 -21.59 30.20 -35.18
C LEU A 41 -22.25 29.93 -36.55
N ASP A 42 -21.46 29.79 -37.62
CA ASP A 42 -21.94 29.63 -38.99
C ASP A 42 -22.10 28.16 -39.46
N ALA A 43 -21.73 27.19 -38.62
CA ALA A 43 -22.05 25.79 -38.89
C ALA A 43 -23.44 25.44 -38.37
N LYS A 44 -24.37 25.10 -39.28
CA LYS A 44 -25.66 24.47 -38.96
C LYS A 44 -25.44 23.06 -38.38
N ASP A 45 -24.97 22.98 -37.15
CA ASP A 45 -24.92 21.74 -36.38
C ASP A 45 -25.94 21.84 -35.24
N ASP A 46 -27.06 21.11 -35.36
CA ASP A 46 -28.13 20.98 -34.36
C ASP A 46 -27.70 20.13 -33.13
N LEU A 47 -26.40 20.07 -32.83
CA LEU A 47 -25.87 19.34 -31.69
C LEU A 47 -25.87 20.23 -30.44
N PRO A 48 -26.42 19.76 -29.29
CA PRO A 48 -26.46 20.54 -28.06
C PRO A 48 -25.07 20.81 -27.44
N VAL A 49 -24.01 20.18 -27.96
CA VAL A 49 -22.62 20.34 -27.53
C VAL A 49 -21.79 20.81 -28.72
N LYS A 50 -21.28 22.05 -28.67
CA LYS A 50 -20.34 22.58 -29.66
C LYS A 50 -18.91 22.18 -29.31
N ARG A 51 -18.13 21.76 -30.31
CA ARG A 51 -16.71 21.44 -30.12
C ARG A 51 -15.94 22.73 -29.81
N ALA A 52 -15.04 22.68 -28.83
CA ALA A 52 -14.17 23.81 -28.54
C ALA A 52 -12.97 23.80 -29.53
N THR A 53 -12.63 24.99 -30.02
CA THR A 53 -11.50 25.25 -30.91
C THR A 53 -10.54 26.24 -30.25
N GLY A 54 -9.29 26.31 -30.69
CA GLY A 54 -8.28 27.22 -30.13
C GLY A 54 -7.24 26.55 -29.23
N TRP A 55 -7.45 25.29 -28.84
CA TRP A 55 -6.42 24.53 -28.12
C TRP A 55 -5.21 24.27 -29.01
N LYS A 56 -4.07 24.82 -28.61
CA LYS A 56 -2.75 24.48 -29.16
C LYS A 56 -1.90 23.89 -28.05
N VAL A 57 -1.28 22.76 -28.32
CA VAL A 57 -0.26 22.19 -27.43
C VAL A 57 0.92 23.16 -27.39
N SER A 58 1.47 23.41 -26.21
CA SER A 58 2.62 24.31 -26.11
C SER A 58 3.80 23.75 -26.93
N GLU A 59 4.68 24.62 -27.42
CA GLU A 59 5.86 24.18 -28.18
C GLU A 59 6.71 23.21 -27.36
N ARG A 60 6.89 23.51 -26.06
CA ARG A 60 7.62 22.64 -25.12
C ARG A 60 6.97 21.26 -24.97
N ASP A 61 5.65 21.19 -24.82
CA ASP A 61 4.94 19.92 -24.70
C ASP A 61 5.02 19.13 -26.01
N THR A 62 4.95 19.80 -27.15
CA THR A 62 5.10 19.19 -28.48
C THR A 62 6.48 18.53 -28.62
N GLU A 63 7.53 19.23 -28.23
CA GLU A 63 8.90 18.69 -28.24
C GLU A 63 9.04 17.46 -27.33
N ILE A 64 8.46 17.49 -26.12
CA ILE A 64 8.49 16.33 -25.19
C ILE A 64 7.73 15.14 -25.77
N ILE A 65 6.58 15.37 -26.41
CA ILE A 65 5.80 14.33 -27.07
C ILE A 65 6.60 13.70 -28.22
N GLU A 66 7.25 14.51 -29.06
CA GLU A 66 8.09 14.02 -30.16
C GLU A 66 9.29 13.21 -29.66
N LEU A 67 9.94 13.67 -28.59
CA LEU A 67 10.98 12.92 -27.89
C LEU A 67 10.45 11.56 -27.42
N GLY A 68 9.29 11.53 -26.76
CA GLY A 68 8.65 10.29 -26.31
C GLY A 68 8.32 9.33 -27.46
N GLN A 69 7.76 9.82 -28.55
CA GLN A 69 7.44 9.00 -29.72
C GLN A 69 8.70 8.44 -30.40
N SER A 70 9.76 9.24 -30.52
CA SER A 70 11.03 8.81 -31.09
C SER A 70 11.69 7.72 -30.23
N PHE A 71 11.71 7.92 -28.91
CA PHE A 71 12.21 6.96 -27.94
C PHE A 71 11.41 5.65 -27.98
N PHE A 72 10.08 5.73 -27.96
CA PHE A 72 9.20 4.56 -28.03
C PHE A 72 9.49 3.71 -29.28
N LYS A 73 9.55 4.34 -30.46
CA LYS A 73 9.87 3.64 -31.71
C LYS A 73 11.26 2.98 -31.67
N LYS A 74 12.25 3.67 -31.09
CA LYS A 74 13.62 3.16 -30.94
C LYS A 74 13.68 1.96 -30.00
N LEU A 75 13.10 2.07 -28.81
CA LEU A 75 13.07 1.02 -27.80
C LEU A 75 12.28 -0.20 -28.30
N LYS A 76 11.11 0.01 -28.90
CA LYS A 76 10.27 -1.08 -29.43
C LYS A 76 10.98 -1.86 -30.54
N ARG A 77 11.78 -1.19 -31.37
CA ARG A 77 12.59 -1.86 -32.40
C ARG A 77 13.71 -2.70 -31.79
N LYS A 78 14.36 -2.19 -30.73
CA LYS A 78 15.45 -2.89 -30.03
C LYS A 78 14.95 -4.13 -29.29
N LEU A 79 13.81 -4.04 -28.61
CA LEU A 79 13.19 -5.18 -27.91
C LEU A 79 12.77 -6.33 -28.83
N LYS A 80 12.46 -6.05 -30.11
CA LYS A 80 12.18 -7.10 -31.11
C LYS A 80 13.42 -7.94 -31.47
N ASN A 81 14.63 -7.44 -31.23
CA ASN A 81 15.89 -8.09 -31.60
C ASN A 81 16.73 -8.39 -30.34
N PRO A 82 16.30 -9.36 -29.51
CA PRO A 82 16.82 -9.55 -28.15
C PRO A 82 18.30 -9.90 -28.07
N ASN A 83 18.86 -10.60 -29.07
CA ASN A 83 20.25 -11.09 -29.04
C ASN A 83 21.30 -9.98 -29.07
N THR A 84 20.90 -8.73 -29.32
CA THR A 84 21.83 -7.58 -29.45
C THR A 84 21.57 -6.46 -28.45
N PHE A 85 20.50 -6.57 -27.66
CA PHE A 85 20.07 -5.51 -26.75
C PHE A 85 20.28 -5.95 -25.31
N ASN A 86 21.21 -5.28 -24.62
CA ASN A 86 21.58 -5.60 -23.24
C ASN A 86 21.19 -4.48 -22.28
N GLN A 87 21.35 -4.76 -20.97
CA GLN A 87 21.04 -3.83 -19.89
C GLN A 87 21.78 -2.49 -20.02
N ASP A 88 23.08 -2.48 -20.32
CA ASP A 88 23.86 -1.25 -20.44
C ASP A 88 23.38 -0.36 -21.60
N GLU A 89 23.07 -0.97 -22.75
CA GLU A 89 22.51 -0.24 -23.89
C GLU A 89 21.14 0.36 -23.54
N PHE A 90 20.29 -0.40 -22.85
CA PHE A 90 18.99 0.09 -22.39
C PHE A 90 19.15 1.28 -21.43
N LEU A 91 19.98 1.15 -20.39
CA LEU A 91 20.23 2.21 -19.42
C LEU A 91 20.77 3.47 -20.09
N LYS A 92 21.67 3.33 -21.07
CA LYS A 92 22.21 4.44 -21.85
C LYS A 92 21.14 5.16 -22.67
N ILE A 93 20.29 4.41 -23.38
CA ILE A 93 19.22 5.01 -24.20
C ILE A 93 18.18 5.70 -23.30
N LEU A 94 17.76 5.05 -22.22
CA LEU A 94 16.80 5.59 -21.25
C LEU A 94 17.34 6.84 -20.56
N GLY A 95 18.58 6.79 -20.07
CA GLY A 95 19.27 7.94 -19.46
C GLY A 95 19.31 9.13 -20.41
N SER A 96 19.73 8.94 -21.66
CA SER A 96 19.79 10.02 -22.65
C SER A 96 18.42 10.68 -22.92
N TYR A 97 17.35 9.87 -22.90
CA TYR A 97 15.98 10.34 -23.09
C TYR A 97 15.52 11.18 -21.88
N LEU A 98 15.73 10.69 -20.66
CA LEU A 98 15.33 11.38 -19.44
C LEU A 98 16.10 12.69 -19.22
N VAL A 99 17.40 12.73 -19.56
CA VAL A 99 18.21 13.95 -19.55
C VAL A 99 17.69 14.96 -20.58
N SER A 100 17.26 14.49 -21.75
CA SER A 100 16.71 15.36 -22.78
C SER A 100 15.40 16.01 -22.33
N ILE A 101 14.54 15.25 -21.63
CA ILE A 101 13.35 15.79 -20.96
C ILE A 101 13.74 16.83 -19.92
N ALA A 102 14.66 16.49 -19.00
CA ALA A 102 15.09 17.38 -17.92
C ALA A 102 15.58 18.74 -18.45
N ARG A 103 16.40 18.70 -19.51
CA ARG A 103 16.94 19.89 -20.21
C ARG A 103 15.83 20.77 -20.77
N LYS A 104 14.80 20.17 -21.39
CA LYS A 104 13.65 20.92 -21.94
C LYS A 104 12.77 21.55 -20.86
N LEU A 105 12.77 20.96 -19.67
CA LEU A 105 12.04 21.48 -18.50
C LEU A 105 12.86 22.48 -17.66
N GLY A 106 14.12 22.75 -18.02
CA GLY A 106 14.98 23.66 -17.27
C GLY A 106 15.38 23.15 -15.88
N THR A 107 15.23 21.84 -15.63
CA THR A 107 15.68 21.22 -14.38
C THR A 107 17.18 20.94 -14.51
N ALA A 108 18.01 21.62 -13.70
CA ALA A 108 19.44 21.38 -13.69
C ALA A 108 19.72 19.96 -13.18
N ASP A 109 20.40 19.16 -14.01
CA ASP A 109 20.74 17.80 -13.65
C ASP A 109 21.98 17.81 -12.74
N ASN A 110 21.75 17.92 -11.43
CA ASN A 110 22.82 17.87 -10.42
C ASN A 110 23.38 16.44 -10.21
N ASN A 111 22.91 15.44 -10.97
CA ASN A 111 23.34 14.06 -10.85
C ASN A 111 24.49 13.77 -11.83
N THR A 112 25.61 13.24 -11.33
CA THR A 112 26.72 12.79 -12.17
C THR A 112 26.43 11.41 -12.76
N GLU A 113 26.75 11.19 -14.05
CA GLU A 113 26.59 9.89 -14.74
C GLU A 113 27.33 8.73 -14.05
N SER A 114 28.30 9.03 -13.17
CA SER A 114 29.04 8.04 -12.37
C SER A 114 28.29 7.53 -11.14
N ASP A 115 27.13 8.08 -10.81
CA ASP A 115 26.37 7.67 -9.63
C ASP A 115 25.75 6.28 -9.82
N LYS A 116 25.91 5.41 -8.83
CA LYS A 116 25.14 4.15 -8.78
C LYS A 116 23.64 4.47 -8.80
N GLY A 117 22.89 3.76 -9.64
CA GLY A 117 21.46 4.00 -9.82
C GLY A 117 21.11 5.33 -10.49
N TYR A 118 22.06 5.97 -11.21
CA TYR A 118 21.86 7.27 -11.89
C TYR A 118 20.54 7.32 -12.69
N VAL A 119 20.27 6.29 -13.50
CA VAL A 119 19.06 6.23 -14.33
C VAL A 119 17.80 6.12 -13.48
N GLY A 120 17.82 5.38 -12.37
CA GLY A 120 16.70 5.32 -11.42
C GLY A 120 16.41 6.68 -10.80
N LYS A 121 17.45 7.43 -10.38
CA LYS A 121 17.31 8.81 -9.90
C LYS A 121 16.72 9.74 -10.97
N LEU A 122 17.10 9.57 -12.23
CA LEU A 122 16.52 10.32 -13.35
C LEU A 122 15.04 9.98 -13.57
N VAL A 123 14.65 8.72 -13.40
CA VAL A 123 13.24 8.30 -13.47
C VAL A 123 12.42 9.01 -12.41
N GLY A 124 12.91 9.13 -11.18
CA GLY A 124 12.18 9.87 -10.13
C GLY A 124 11.98 11.36 -10.45
N LYS A 125 12.93 11.99 -11.15
CA LYS A 125 12.86 13.43 -11.50
C LYS A 125 12.04 13.70 -12.76
N SER A 126 12.32 12.95 -13.84
CA SER A 126 11.80 13.22 -15.19
C SER A 126 10.75 12.22 -15.65
N GLY A 127 10.54 11.12 -14.91
CA GLY A 127 9.69 10.02 -15.32
C GLY A 127 8.21 10.36 -15.42
N LEU A 128 7.74 11.37 -14.68
CA LEU A 128 6.36 11.88 -14.75
C LEU A 128 5.99 12.36 -16.16
N PHE A 129 6.98 12.87 -16.90
CA PHE A 129 6.79 13.42 -18.26
C PHE A 129 6.88 12.35 -19.36
N MET A 130 7.12 11.08 -19.00
CA MET A 130 7.03 9.99 -19.94
C MET A 130 5.55 9.74 -20.28
N GLY A 131 5.25 9.60 -21.56
CA GLY A 131 3.91 9.21 -21.99
C GLY A 131 3.55 7.81 -21.48
N ARG A 132 2.25 7.52 -21.32
CA ARG A 132 1.74 6.20 -20.87
C ARG A 132 2.41 5.02 -21.61
N ASP A 133 2.39 5.04 -22.93
CA ASP A 133 2.97 3.97 -23.76
C ASP A 133 4.48 3.82 -23.55
N VAL A 134 5.18 4.94 -23.28
CA VAL A 134 6.61 4.94 -22.98
C VAL A 134 6.86 4.26 -21.65
N LYS A 135 6.10 4.61 -20.60
CA LYS A 135 6.20 3.97 -19.27
C LYS A 135 5.98 2.47 -19.36
N GLY A 136 4.92 2.04 -20.04
CA GLY A 136 4.62 0.61 -20.25
C GLY A 136 5.76 -0.13 -20.96
N LEU A 137 6.32 0.45 -22.02
CA LEU A 137 7.43 -0.18 -22.74
C LEU A 137 8.74 -0.20 -21.93
N VAL A 138 9.01 0.84 -21.14
CA VAL A 138 10.15 0.89 -20.22
C VAL A 138 10.00 -0.17 -19.13
N LEU A 139 8.79 -0.34 -18.57
CA LEU A 139 8.48 -1.37 -17.60
C LEU A 139 8.74 -2.78 -18.15
N GLU A 140 8.22 -3.07 -19.35
CA GLU A 140 8.46 -4.34 -20.05
C GLU A 140 9.95 -4.59 -20.28
N ALA A 141 10.69 -3.57 -20.73
CA ALA A 141 12.14 -3.65 -20.91
C ALA A 141 12.87 -3.92 -19.60
N CYS A 142 12.45 -3.29 -18.50
CA CYS A 142 13.04 -3.48 -17.18
C CYS A 142 12.89 -4.92 -16.69
N VAL A 143 11.71 -5.51 -16.86
CA VAL A 143 11.46 -6.91 -16.49
C VAL A 143 12.26 -7.85 -17.39
N TYR A 144 12.25 -7.61 -18.71
CA TYR A 144 12.93 -8.45 -19.69
C TYR A 144 14.46 -8.46 -19.53
N LEU A 145 15.05 -7.28 -19.31
CA LEU A 145 16.50 -7.09 -19.15
C LEU A 145 16.96 -7.16 -17.69
N GLU A 146 16.04 -7.44 -16.76
CA GLU A 146 16.34 -7.55 -15.32
C GLU A 146 16.95 -6.25 -14.73
N CYS A 147 16.49 -5.09 -15.21
CA CYS A 147 16.88 -3.76 -14.75
C CYS A 147 16.10 -3.34 -13.49
N TRP A 148 16.33 -4.05 -12.39
CA TRP A 148 15.54 -3.95 -11.17
C TRP A 148 15.58 -2.58 -10.48
N GLU A 149 16.73 -1.90 -10.47
CA GLU A 149 16.88 -0.57 -9.85
C GLU A 149 15.97 0.49 -10.52
N VAL A 150 15.82 0.40 -11.85
CA VAL A 150 14.93 1.28 -12.62
C VAL A 150 13.47 0.91 -12.36
N LEU A 151 13.18 -0.39 -12.26
CA LEU A 151 11.83 -0.89 -11.97
C LEU A 151 11.34 -0.43 -10.59
N GLU A 152 12.18 -0.55 -9.57
CA GLU A 152 11.93 -0.01 -8.23
C GLU A 152 11.64 1.49 -8.28
N SER A 153 12.44 2.25 -9.05
CA SER A 153 12.22 3.68 -9.23
C SER A 153 10.88 3.99 -9.90
N LEU A 154 10.42 3.19 -10.86
CA LEU A 154 9.09 3.36 -11.46
C LEU A 154 7.97 3.11 -10.44
N MET A 155 8.10 2.08 -9.60
CA MET A 155 7.11 1.73 -8.57
C MET A 155 7.00 2.80 -7.48
N VAL A 156 8.13 3.17 -6.87
CA VAL A 156 8.17 4.12 -5.74
C VAL A 156 7.64 5.50 -6.17
N ASN A 157 7.85 5.90 -7.42
CA ASN A 157 7.37 7.17 -7.96
C ASN A 157 5.95 7.09 -8.57
N GLY A 158 5.24 5.96 -8.44
CA GLY A 158 3.87 5.82 -8.94
C GLY A 158 3.76 5.93 -10.47
N LEU A 159 4.79 5.51 -11.20
CA LEU A 159 4.86 5.61 -12.67
C LEU A 159 4.39 4.34 -13.39
N VAL A 160 3.93 3.33 -12.65
CA VAL A 160 3.37 2.09 -13.20
C VAL A 160 1.88 2.29 -13.40
N GLU A 161 1.40 2.08 -14.63
CA GLU A 161 -0.02 2.21 -14.94
C GLU A 161 -0.76 0.90 -14.60
N HIS A 162 -2.02 1.01 -14.13
CA HIS A 162 -2.84 -0.13 -13.70
C HIS A 162 -2.94 -1.25 -14.75
N SER A 163 -2.94 -0.91 -16.05
CA SER A 163 -3.02 -1.88 -17.13
C SER A 163 -1.86 -2.89 -17.14
N HIS A 164 -0.77 -2.60 -16.45
CA HIS A 164 0.42 -3.46 -16.40
C HIS A 164 0.57 -4.24 -15.08
N PHE A 165 -0.29 -4.03 -14.08
CA PHE A 165 -0.11 -4.61 -12.75
C PHE A 165 -0.09 -6.14 -12.77
N SER A 166 -1.11 -6.78 -13.34
CA SER A 166 -1.18 -8.24 -13.38
C SER A 166 -0.01 -8.87 -14.13
N SER A 167 0.39 -8.29 -15.27
CA SER A 167 1.57 -8.76 -16.02
C SER A 167 2.86 -8.58 -15.22
N LEU A 168 2.99 -7.46 -14.51
CA LEU A 168 4.16 -7.16 -13.69
C LEU A 168 4.27 -8.15 -12.53
N ILE A 169 3.19 -8.36 -11.79
CA ILE A 169 3.14 -9.29 -10.65
C ILE A 169 3.46 -10.71 -11.11
N SER A 170 2.84 -11.17 -12.19
CA SER A 170 3.13 -12.51 -12.76
C SER A 170 4.62 -12.67 -13.10
N ASN A 171 5.22 -11.68 -13.77
CA ASN A 171 6.62 -11.73 -14.14
C ASN A 171 7.56 -11.67 -12.91
N LEU A 172 7.22 -10.88 -11.89
CA LEU A 172 8.01 -10.79 -10.66
C LEU A 172 7.95 -12.09 -9.84
N ILE A 173 6.79 -12.75 -9.83
CA ILE A 173 6.63 -14.07 -9.22
C ILE A 173 7.50 -15.09 -9.96
N GLU A 174 7.46 -15.13 -11.30
CA GLU A 174 8.29 -16.03 -12.10
C GLU A 174 9.79 -15.82 -11.86
N LYS A 175 10.20 -14.56 -11.67
CA LYS A 175 11.59 -14.16 -11.38
C LYS A 175 11.97 -14.23 -9.90
N ASN A 176 11.07 -14.71 -9.04
CA ASN A 176 11.26 -14.82 -7.58
C ASN A 176 11.69 -13.49 -6.92
N ARG A 177 11.10 -12.36 -7.31
CA ARG A 177 11.44 -11.02 -6.81
C ARG A 177 10.49 -10.57 -5.71
N ALA A 178 10.60 -11.20 -4.54
CA ALA A 178 9.76 -10.89 -3.38
C ALA A 178 9.89 -9.44 -2.91
N ASP A 179 11.08 -8.86 -3.00
CA ASP A 179 11.38 -7.47 -2.68
C ASP A 179 10.57 -6.48 -3.54
N LEU A 180 10.50 -6.73 -4.84
CA LEU A 180 9.75 -5.90 -5.78
C LEU A 180 8.24 -6.14 -5.67
N ILE A 181 7.80 -7.34 -5.30
CA ILE A 181 6.37 -7.61 -5.02
C ILE A 181 5.94 -6.86 -3.75
N VAL A 182 6.79 -6.78 -2.73
CA VAL A 182 6.54 -5.93 -1.56
C VAL A 182 6.39 -4.46 -1.98
N LEU A 183 7.23 -3.96 -2.89
CA LEU A 183 7.05 -2.61 -3.43
C LEU A 183 5.74 -2.44 -4.20
N CYS A 184 5.29 -3.47 -4.91
CA CYS A 184 3.97 -3.45 -5.56
C CYS A 184 2.86 -3.24 -4.52
N VAL A 185 2.89 -3.99 -3.42
CA VAL A 185 1.90 -3.84 -2.33
C VAL A 185 1.98 -2.47 -1.67
N LYS A 186 3.18 -1.89 -1.56
CA LYS A 186 3.39 -0.57 -0.94
C LYS A 186 2.89 0.59 -1.79
N HIS A 187 3.06 0.52 -3.10
CA HIS A 187 2.96 1.70 -3.97
C HIS A 187 1.86 1.58 -5.05
N LEU A 188 1.39 0.39 -5.37
CA LEU A 188 0.32 0.21 -6.35
C LEU A 188 -1.03 0.24 -5.62
N SER A 189 -1.83 1.28 -5.88
CA SER A 189 -3.21 1.38 -5.42
C SER A 189 -4.12 0.48 -6.26
N ASP A 190 -5.27 0.07 -5.73
CA ASP A 190 -6.31 -0.69 -6.47
C ASP A 190 -5.82 -1.99 -7.15
N LEU A 191 -5.06 -2.80 -6.41
CA LEU A 191 -4.72 -4.16 -6.83
C LEU A 191 -6.00 -4.99 -6.99
N GLN A 192 -6.14 -5.70 -8.12
CA GLN A 192 -7.33 -6.52 -8.36
C GLN A 192 -7.29 -7.80 -7.51
N ALA A 193 -8.45 -8.43 -7.30
CA ALA A 193 -8.52 -9.66 -6.51
C ALA A 193 -7.58 -10.76 -6.99
N ASN A 194 -7.42 -10.93 -8.31
CA ASN A 194 -6.48 -11.90 -8.86
C ASN A 194 -5.02 -11.55 -8.55
N ASP A 195 -4.67 -10.26 -8.55
CA ASP A 195 -3.33 -9.78 -8.21
C ASP A 195 -3.01 -10.05 -6.74
N VAL A 196 -3.94 -9.71 -5.84
CA VAL A 196 -3.83 -9.97 -4.40
C VAL A 196 -3.72 -11.47 -4.12
N MET A 197 -4.53 -12.30 -4.79
CA MET A 197 -4.49 -13.76 -4.67
C MET A 197 -3.13 -14.32 -5.09
N CYS A 198 -2.59 -13.90 -6.24
CA CYS A 198 -1.27 -14.32 -6.72
C CYS A 198 -0.17 -13.94 -5.72
N ILE A 199 -0.20 -12.72 -5.17
CA ILE A 199 0.78 -12.27 -4.17
C ILE A 199 0.66 -13.08 -2.88
N LEU A 200 -0.55 -13.30 -2.37
CA LEU A 200 -0.80 -14.09 -1.16
C LEU A 200 -0.25 -15.50 -1.29
N LYS A 201 -0.63 -16.20 -2.37
CA LYS A 201 -0.15 -17.57 -2.65
C LYS A 201 1.35 -17.63 -2.81
N TYR A 202 1.93 -16.67 -3.52
CA TYR A 202 3.37 -16.58 -3.68
C TYR A 202 4.07 -16.45 -2.32
N PHE A 203 3.67 -15.48 -1.47
CA PHE A 203 4.27 -15.30 -0.15
C PHE A 203 4.10 -16.51 0.77
N LEU A 204 2.95 -17.20 0.72
CA LEU A 204 2.72 -18.44 1.47
C LEU A 204 3.52 -19.62 0.91
N SER A 205 3.92 -19.59 -0.36
CA SER A 205 4.67 -20.66 -1.02
C SER A 205 6.18 -20.45 -1.03
N LEU A 206 6.66 -19.29 -0.55
CA LEU A 206 8.09 -19.00 -0.48
C LEU A 206 8.83 -19.97 0.47
N PRO A 207 10.03 -20.45 0.09
CA PRO A 207 10.85 -21.26 0.97
C PRO A 207 11.35 -20.45 2.18
N LYS A 208 11.43 -21.11 3.35
CA LYS A 208 11.82 -20.48 4.62
C LYS A 208 13.25 -19.91 4.62
N ASP A 209 14.16 -20.57 3.90
CA ASP A 209 15.57 -20.19 3.76
C ASP A 209 15.83 -19.41 2.46
N GLY A 210 14.79 -18.74 1.95
CA GLY A 210 14.68 -18.37 0.54
C GLY A 210 15.59 -17.28 0.01
N HIS A 211 15.38 -17.02 -1.29
CA HIS A 211 16.16 -16.21 -2.23
C HIS A 211 16.68 -14.87 -1.70
N ASP A 212 17.73 -14.34 -2.34
CA ASP A 212 18.36 -13.05 -2.01
C ASP A 212 17.37 -11.88 -1.85
N SER A 213 16.25 -11.89 -2.58
CA SER A 213 15.19 -10.89 -2.46
C SER A 213 14.41 -10.93 -1.15
N ILE A 214 14.29 -12.10 -0.50
CA ILE A 214 13.65 -12.19 0.82
C ILE A 214 14.60 -11.65 1.89
N LEU A 215 15.91 -11.88 1.70
CA LEU A 215 16.94 -11.35 2.57
C LEU A 215 16.98 -9.81 2.53
N SER A 216 16.71 -9.17 1.39
CA SER A 216 16.61 -7.71 1.34
C SER A 216 15.40 -7.17 2.12
N VAL A 217 14.23 -7.81 2.03
CA VAL A 217 13.07 -7.48 2.85
C VAL A 217 13.40 -7.60 4.34
N ARG A 218 14.07 -8.69 4.74
CA ARG A 218 14.50 -8.87 6.13
C ARG A 218 15.49 -7.80 6.59
N LYS A 219 16.47 -7.46 5.75
CA LYS A 219 17.45 -6.40 6.03
C LYS A 219 16.79 -5.03 6.19
N GLU A 220 15.75 -4.73 5.43
CA GLU A 220 14.98 -3.49 5.62
C GLU A 220 14.34 -3.46 7.01
N TRP A 221 13.62 -4.50 7.41
CA TRP A 221 13.04 -4.59 8.75
C TRP A 221 14.11 -4.54 9.87
N GLU A 222 15.26 -5.19 9.67
CA GLU A 222 16.39 -5.14 10.60
C GLU A 222 16.96 -3.71 10.71
N SER A 223 17.11 -3.01 9.60
CA SER A 223 17.52 -1.60 9.58
C SER A 223 16.55 -0.71 10.36
N GLN A 224 15.24 -0.92 10.18
CA GLN A 224 14.20 -0.19 10.92
C GLN A 224 14.23 -0.50 12.42
N ALA A 225 14.45 -1.76 12.80
CA ALA A 225 14.61 -2.15 14.20
C ALA A 225 15.88 -1.53 14.83
N LEU A 226 17.01 -1.51 14.12
CA LEU A 226 18.24 -0.87 14.57
C LEU A 226 18.07 0.64 14.72
N LEU A 227 17.38 1.29 13.79
CA LEU A 227 17.03 2.70 13.88
C LEU A 227 16.16 2.97 15.12
N ALA A 228 15.18 2.12 15.42
CA ALA A 228 14.35 2.25 16.62
C ALA A 228 15.19 2.14 17.91
N ILE A 229 16.13 1.20 17.97
CA ILE A 229 17.09 1.07 19.08
C ILE A 229 17.95 2.32 19.20
N GLN A 230 18.38 2.90 18.08
CA GLN A 230 19.12 4.16 18.09
C GLN A 230 18.27 5.30 18.66
N ARG A 231 17.01 5.43 18.25
CA ARG A 231 16.08 6.43 18.81
C ARG A 231 15.87 6.25 20.31
N LEU A 232 15.80 5.01 20.79
CA LEU A 232 15.74 4.70 22.22
C LEU A 232 17.00 5.16 22.96
N LYS A 233 18.20 4.94 22.40
CA LYS A 233 19.47 5.36 23.01
C LYS A 233 19.65 6.87 23.05
N GLU A 234 19.09 7.59 22.07
CA GLU A 234 19.04 9.07 22.06
C GLU A 234 18.16 9.61 23.21
N CYS A 235 17.25 8.79 23.73
CA CYS A 235 16.46 9.10 24.91
C CYS A 235 17.22 8.65 26.16
N ASP A 236 17.36 9.54 27.15
CA ASP A 236 17.90 9.14 28.45
C ASP A 236 17.02 8.03 29.07
N GLY A 237 17.63 6.88 29.39
CA GLY A 237 16.92 5.72 29.93
C GLY A 237 16.20 6.02 31.25
N GLN A 238 16.72 6.97 32.03
CA GLN A 238 16.07 7.45 33.25
C GLN A 238 14.78 8.23 32.93
N SER A 239 14.78 8.97 31.81
CA SER A 239 13.64 9.73 31.31
C SER A 239 12.55 8.82 30.74
N LEU A 240 12.89 7.67 30.15
CA LEU A 240 11.93 6.65 29.71
C LEU A 240 11.24 5.94 30.89
N LEU A 241 11.97 5.69 31.98
CA LEU A 241 11.40 5.09 33.20
C LEU A 241 10.57 6.09 34.03
N ALA A 242 10.78 7.38 33.82
CA ALA A 242 10.10 8.46 34.52
C ALA A 242 9.17 9.29 33.61
N ILE A 243 8.72 8.75 32.46
CA ILE A 243 7.86 9.45 31.47
C ILE A 243 6.67 10.14 32.16
N GLU A 244 6.03 9.48 33.11
CA GLU A 244 4.88 10.01 33.86
C GLU A 244 5.22 11.26 34.70
N LYS A 245 6.48 11.37 35.14
CA LYS A 245 7.01 12.48 35.95
C LYS A 245 7.51 13.66 35.10
N VAL A 246 7.67 13.47 33.79
CA VAL A 246 8.09 14.53 32.86
C VAL A 246 6.98 15.57 32.75
N LYS A 247 7.25 16.81 33.21
CA LYS A 247 6.27 17.91 33.17
C LYS A 247 6.00 18.44 31.75
N ASP A 248 7.00 18.35 30.87
CA ASP A 248 6.86 18.76 29.47
C ASP A 248 6.01 17.75 28.69
N LYS A 249 4.83 18.20 28.25
CA LYS A 249 3.86 17.38 27.49
C LYS A 249 4.42 16.91 26.15
N HIS A 250 5.18 17.75 25.45
CA HIS A 250 5.73 17.42 24.15
C HIS A 250 6.85 16.38 24.27
N LEU A 251 7.75 16.57 25.25
CA LEU A 251 8.79 15.60 25.56
C LEU A 251 8.20 14.26 25.99
N ARG A 252 7.16 14.28 26.85
CA ARG A 252 6.45 13.07 27.27
C ARG A 252 5.88 12.30 26.08
N LYS A 253 5.14 12.99 25.19
CA LYS A 253 4.59 12.39 23.97
C LYS A 253 5.68 11.78 23.09
N LYS A 254 6.80 12.48 22.88
CA LYS A 254 7.93 11.99 22.09
C LYS A 254 8.54 10.73 22.71
N LEU A 255 8.77 10.72 24.02
CA LEU A 255 9.31 9.56 24.74
C LEU A 255 8.38 8.35 24.68
N THR A 256 7.07 8.57 24.86
CA THR A 256 6.05 7.53 24.69
C THR A 256 6.07 6.98 23.25
N LEU A 257 6.09 7.85 22.24
CA LEU A 257 6.14 7.44 20.84
C LEU A 257 7.40 6.61 20.53
N VAL A 258 8.58 7.01 21.02
CA VAL A 258 9.82 6.26 20.83
C VAL A 258 9.74 4.89 21.48
N ARG A 259 9.25 4.82 22.72
CA ARG A 259 9.06 3.55 23.45
C ARG A 259 8.10 2.63 22.70
N ASP A 260 6.92 3.12 22.34
CA ASP A 260 5.86 2.32 21.76
C ASP A 260 6.23 1.86 20.34
N ALA A 261 6.80 2.74 19.51
CA ALA A 261 7.28 2.38 18.18
C ALA A 261 8.39 1.32 18.21
N SER A 262 9.30 1.41 19.18
CA SER A 262 10.38 0.44 19.34
C SER A 262 9.88 -0.92 19.81
N LEU A 263 8.93 -0.93 20.76
CA LEU A 263 8.28 -2.16 21.21
C LEU A 263 7.51 -2.81 20.05
N LEU A 264 6.77 -2.01 19.27
CA LEU A 264 6.03 -2.46 18.10
C LEU A 264 6.94 -3.11 17.05
N LEU A 265 8.06 -2.48 16.70
CA LEU A 265 9.01 -3.05 15.74
C LEU A 265 9.74 -4.28 16.28
N MET A 266 10.04 -4.31 17.58
CA MET A 266 10.64 -5.47 18.22
C MET A 266 9.71 -6.69 18.10
N ILE A 267 8.43 -6.54 18.44
CA ILE A 267 7.48 -7.66 18.35
C ILE A 267 7.22 -8.08 16.90
N ALA A 268 7.26 -7.14 15.96
CA ALA A 268 7.04 -7.38 14.53
C ALA A 268 8.24 -8.05 13.85
N TYR A 269 9.45 -7.87 14.36
CA TYR A 269 10.64 -8.51 13.80
C TYR A 269 10.93 -9.87 14.47
N ASP A 270 10.82 -9.95 15.79
CA ASP A 270 11.24 -11.12 16.56
C ASP A 270 10.32 -12.34 16.35
N GLY A 271 10.92 -13.49 16.02
CA GLY A 271 10.21 -14.75 15.79
C GLY A 271 9.53 -14.87 14.42
N PHE A 272 9.64 -13.83 13.57
CA PHE A 272 9.13 -13.83 12.21
C PHE A 272 10.25 -14.14 11.19
N SER A 273 9.90 -14.94 10.19
CA SER A 273 10.77 -15.27 9.06
C SER A 273 10.67 -14.20 7.97
N GLY A 274 11.61 -14.17 7.01
CA GLY A 274 11.55 -13.21 5.92
C GLY A 274 10.25 -13.30 5.09
N THR A 275 9.70 -14.52 4.95
CA THR A 275 8.39 -14.74 4.33
C THR A 275 7.24 -14.18 5.14
N ASP A 276 7.31 -14.28 6.47
CA ASP A 276 6.31 -13.65 7.35
C ASP A 276 6.36 -12.11 7.22
N LEU A 277 7.56 -11.53 7.11
CA LEU A 277 7.73 -10.09 6.90
C LEU A 277 7.14 -9.61 5.57
N CYS A 278 7.13 -10.45 4.52
CA CYS A 278 6.39 -10.15 3.28
C CYS A 278 4.87 -10.13 3.52
N LEU A 279 4.35 -11.08 4.30
CA LEU A 279 2.93 -11.11 4.69
C LEU A 279 2.53 -9.89 5.54
N HIS A 280 3.44 -9.32 6.34
CA HIS A 280 3.17 -8.09 7.08
C HIS A 280 2.72 -6.96 6.16
N TYR A 281 3.43 -6.77 5.03
CA TYR A 281 3.08 -5.77 4.03
C TYR A 281 1.74 -6.04 3.39
N LEU A 282 1.47 -7.31 3.05
CA LEU A 282 0.20 -7.69 2.44
C LEU A 282 -0.94 -7.38 3.40
N ILE A 283 -0.96 -8.00 4.59
CA ILE A 283 -2.08 -7.93 5.53
C ILE A 283 -2.33 -6.51 6.07
N SER A 284 -1.28 -5.69 6.20
CA SER A 284 -1.42 -4.29 6.65
C SER A 284 -1.86 -3.34 5.52
N SER A 285 -1.88 -3.81 4.28
CA SER A 285 -2.24 -2.98 3.13
C SER A 285 -3.71 -2.59 3.15
N ARG A 286 -3.99 -1.34 2.81
CA ARG A 286 -5.36 -0.80 2.68
C ARG A 286 -5.89 -0.84 1.23
N ASN A 287 -5.18 -1.52 0.33
CA ASN A 287 -5.48 -1.51 -1.10
C ASN A 287 -6.63 -2.45 -1.50
N TYR A 288 -7.16 -3.23 -0.56
CA TYR A 288 -8.23 -4.18 -0.80
C TYR A 288 -9.13 -4.29 0.43
N ASP A 289 -10.36 -4.73 0.23
CA ASP A 289 -11.36 -4.90 1.29
C ASP A 289 -11.50 -6.37 1.73
N GLU A 290 -12.36 -6.60 2.73
CA GLU A 290 -12.63 -7.94 3.27
C GLU A 290 -13.23 -8.88 2.22
N VAL A 291 -13.94 -8.36 1.21
CA VAL A 291 -14.56 -9.16 0.15
C VAL A 291 -13.49 -9.72 -0.79
N ILE A 292 -12.58 -8.86 -1.24
CA ILE A 292 -11.42 -9.26 -2.03
C ILE A 292 -10.58 -10.27 -1.26
N LEU A 293 -10.30 -9.98 0.02
CA LEU A 293 -9.49 -10.86 0.86
C LEU A 293 -10.16 -12.23 1.07
N GLY A 294 -11.47 -12.28 1.33
CA GLY A 294 -12.22 -13.52 1.44
C GLY A 294 -12.15 -14.36 0.16
N ALA A 295 -12.35 -13.72 -1.00
CA ALA A 295 -12.20 -14.38 -2.29
C ALA A 295 -10.78 -14.96 -2.50
N CYS A 296 -9.74 -14.23 -2.11
CA CYS A 296 -8.35 -14.72 -2.19
C CYS A 296 -8.11 -15.90 -1.25
N ILE A 297 -8.61 -15.80 -0.01
CA ILE A 297 -8.46 -16.84 1.03
C ILE A 297 -9.18 -18.12 0.61
N SER A 298 -10.38 -18.04 0.03
CA SER A 298 -11.15 -19.21 -0.45
C SER A 298 -10.38 -20.09 -1.44
N ASN A 299 -9.38 -19.53 -2.12
CA ASN A 299 -8.56 -20.22 -3.11
C ASN A 299 -7.30 -20.89 -2.56
N LEU A 300 -7.02 -20.77 -1.25
CA LEU A 300 -5.84 -21.37 -0.63
C LEU A 300 -5.94 -22.91 -0.56
N ASP A 301 -4.84 -23.58 -0.85
CA ASP A 301 -4.71 -25.03 -0.63
C ASP A 301 -4.37 -25.38 0.82
N GLY A 302 -4.39 -26.68 1.18
CA GLY A 302 -4.12 -27.13 2.55
C GLY A 302 -2.76 -26.70 3.11
N SER A 303 -1.73 -26.67 2.26
CA SER A 303 -0.38 -26.28 2.69
C SER A 303 -0.26 -24.78 2.87
N GLU A 304 -0.88 -24.00 1.98
CA GLU A 304 -0.97 -22.54 2.04
C GLU A 304 -1.80 -22.11 3.27
N MET A 305 -2.96 -22.75 3.49
CA MET A 305 -3.79 -22.55 4.68
C MET A 305 -3.01 -22.81 5.95
N MET A 306 -2.31 -23.94 6.07
CA MET A 306 -1.54 -24.28 7.27
C MET A 306 -0.48 -23.22 7.60
N ARG A 307 0.24 -22.73 6.58
CA ARG A 307 1.22 -21.65 6.76
C ARG A 307 0.56 -20.36 7.19
N PHE A 308 -0.60 -20.04 6.61
CA PHE A 308 -1.35 -18.83 6.97
C PHE A 308 -1.91 -18.90 8.40
N VAL A 309 -2.50 -20.03 8.81
CA VAL A 309 -2.93 -20.30 10.21
C VAL A 309 -1.78 -20.05 11.18
N ARG A 310 -0.59 -20.61 10.90
CA ARG A 310 0.60 -20.45 11.74
C ARG A 310 1.07 -19.01 11.82
N TYR A 311 1.07 -18.31 10.69
CA TYR A 311 1.42 -16.88 10.62
C TYR A 311 0.47 -16.03 11.49
N LEU A 312 -0.85 -16.20 11.33
CA LEU A 312 -1.85 -15.49 12.13
C LEU A 312 -1.71 -15.85 13.62
N GLY A 313 -1.42 -17.12 13.94
CA GLY A 313 -1.18 -17.57 15.30
C GLY A 313 0.05 -16.96 15.97
N LYS A 314 1.13 -16.69 15.22
CA LYS A 314 2.27 -15.93 15.75
C LYS A 314 1.83 -14.53 16.19
N TRP A 315 1.06 -13.83 15.35
CA TRP A 315 0.56 -12.50 15.68
C TRP A 315 -0.37 -12.51 16.90
N LEU A 316 -1.31 -13.45 16.96
CA LEU A 316 -2.21 -13.57 18.12
C LEU A 316 -1.42 -13.82 19.43
N LYS A 317 -0.39 -14.68 19.39
CA LYS A 317 0.51 -14.90 20.54
C LYS A 317 1.22 -13.62 20.96
N LYS A 318 1.69 -12.81 20.00
CA LYS A 318 2.35 -11.52 20.30
C LYS A 318 1.36 -10.54 20.95
N TYR A 319 0.14 -10.42 20.45
CA TYR A 319 -0.85 -9.52 21.05
C TYR A 319 -1.32 -9.95 22.44
N ASP A 320 -1.47 -11.26 22.67
CA ASP A 320 -1.82 -11.79 23.99
C ASP A 320 -0.65 -11.61 24.99
N SER A 321 0.60 -11.74 24.53
CA SER A 321 1.79 -11.55 25.38
C SER A 321 2.14 -10.09 25.66
N PHE A 322 1.75 -9.16 24.77
CA PHE A 322 2.11 -7.75 24.83
C PHE A 322 0.87 -6.85 24.64
N PRO A 323 -0.07 -6.84 25.61
CA PRO A 323 -1.33 -6.11 25.49
C PRO A 323 -1.16 -4.58 25.41
N ASP A 324 -0.05 -4.05 25.93
CA ASP A 324 0.26 -2.60 25.91
C ASP A 324 0.76 -2.10 24.55
N VAL A 325 1.01 -2.99 23.58
CA VAL A 325 1.51 -2.60 22.26
C VAL A 325 0.41 -1.97 21.43
N CYS A 326 0.56 -0.67 21.14
CA CYS A 326 -0.32 0.08 20.26
C CYS A 326 0.38 0.42 18.94
N LEU A 327 -0.43 0.59 17.89
CA LEU A 327 0.05 1.12 16.61
C LEU A 327 0.53 2.56 16.78
N CYS A 328 1.61 2.90 16.09
CA CYS A 328 2.26 4.21 16.17
C CYS A 328 2.32 4.88 14.79
N PRO A 329 1.19 5.38 14.24
CA PRO A 329 1.17 5.98 12.90
C PRO A 329 2.05 7.22 12.76
N GLU A 330 2.32 7.93 13.85
CA GLU A 330 3.22 9.09 13.87
C GLU A 330 4.70 8.69 13.83
N ALA A 331 5.05 7.42 14.06
CA ALA A 331 6.45 6.98 14.12
C ALA A 331 7.17 7.12 12.77
N SER A 332 6.44 6.89 11.68
CA SER A 332 6.95 7.03 10.32
C SER A 332 7.37 8.47 10.02
N SER A 333 6.51 9.45 10.31
CA SER A 333 6.77 10.87 10.03
C SER A 333 7.68 11.55 11.05
N VAL A 334 7.59 11.19 12.34
CA VAL A 334 8.33 11.85 13.42
C VAL A 334 9.69 11.19 13.69
N LEU A 335 9.77 9.87 13.62
CA LEU A 335 10.97 9.11 13.97
C LEU A 335 11.70 8.54 12.74
N GLY A 336 11.07 8.58 11.56
CA GLY A 336 11.57 7.95 10.33
C GLY A 336 11.41 6.43 10.32
N LEU A 337 10.57 5.88 11.20
CA LEU A 337 10.36 4.43 11.37
C LEU A 337 9.23 3.96 10.45
N THR A 338 9.51 3.83 9.15
CA THR A 338 8.49 3.56 8.12
C THR A 338 7.92 2.15 8.21
N ALA A 339 8.63 1.19 8.80
CA ALA A 339 8.11 -0.16 9.03
C ALA A 339 6.94 -0.20 10.02
N CYS A 340 6.77 0.80 10.90
CA CYS A 340 5.64 0.87 11.82
C CYS A 340 4.28 0.92 11.10
N ASP A 341 4.24 1.50 9.89
CA ASP A 341 3.02 1.59 9.08
C ASP A 341 2.59 0.22 8.52
N TRP A 342 3.51 -0.75 8.51
CA TRP A 342 3.34 -2.07 7.90
C TRP A 342 3.30 -3.19 8.95
N VAL A 343 3.09 -2.84 10.21
CA VAL A 343 2.80 -3.81 11.25
C VAL A 343 1.29 -4.13 11.20
N PRO A 344 0.90 -5.40 10.97
CA PRO A 344 -0.50 -5.80 10.93
C PRO A 344 -1.21 -5.38 12.19
N ARG A 345 -2.49 -5.02 12.11
CA ARG A 345 -3.28 -4.70 13.30
C ARG A 345 -3.91 -5.95 13.87
N LEU A 346 -4.24 -5.93 15.16
CA LEU A 346 -5.01 -7.03 15.75
C LEU A 346 -6.36 -7.19 15.03
N GLU A 347 -6.99 -6.10 14.60
CA GLU A 347 -8.18 -6.13 13.74
C GLU A 347 -7.95 -6.97 12.47
N ASP A 348 -6.92 -6.63 11.69
CA ASP A 348 -6.63 -7.26 10.40
C ASP A 348 -6.37 -8.76 10.59
N ILE A 349 -5.64 -9.14 11.66
CA ILE A 349 -5.35 -10.53 12.00
C ILE A 349 -6.64 -11.30 12.34
N ILE A 350 -7.54 -10.69 13.12
CA ILE A 350 -8.83 -11.31 13.49
C ILE A 350 -9.75 -11.43 12.27
N ILE A 351 -9.79 -10.42 11.40
CA ILE A 351 -10.53 -10.45 10.15
C ILE A 351 -10.01 -11.58 9.26
N CYS A 352 -8.70 -11.67 9.05
CA CYS A 352 -8.09 -12.75 8.27
C CYS A 352 -8.43 -14.14 8.83
N LEU A 353 -8.36 -14.31 10.15
CA LEU A 353 -8.71 -15.57 10.78
C LEU A 353 -10.20 -15.89 10.64
N GLY A 354 -11.06 -14.87 10.72
CA GLY A 354 -12.51 -15.02 10.52
C GLY A 354 -12.85 -15.48 9.11
N LEU A 355 -12.30 -14.79 8.10
CA LEU A 355 -12.45 -15.16 6.70
C LEU A 355 -11.91 -16.56 6.41
N LEU A 356 -10.77 -16.93 7.00
CA LEU A 356 -10.21 -18.27 6.86
C LEU A 356 -11.14 -19.35 7.42
N LEU A 357 -11.74 -19.09 8.58
CA LEU A 357 -12.72 -20.00 9.17
C LEU A 357 -13.99 -20.07 8.35
N ASP A 358 -14.51 -18.93 7.86
CA ASP A 358 -15.74 -18.87 7.09
C ASP A 358 -15.62 -19.58 5.74
N GLU A 359 -14.50 -19.39 5.03
CA GLU A 359 -14.26 -19.97 3.71
C GLU A 359 -13.82 -21.45 3.75
N HIS A 360 -13.07 -21.85 4.79
CA HIS A 360 -12.45 -23.20 4.86
C HIS A 360 -12.88 -24.04 6.06
N PHE A 361 -14.00 -23.72 6.71
CA PHE A 361 -14.48 -24.41 7.92
C PHE A 361 -14.40 -25.94 7.81
N SER A 362 -14.97 -26.50 6.74
CA SER A 362 -15.04 -27.94 6.55
C SER A 362 -13.66 -28.58 6.48
N THR A 363 -12.71 -27.96 5.76
CA THR A 363 -11.35 -28.46 5.63
C THR A 363 -10.61 -28.41 6.97
N LEU A 364 -10.72 -27.28 7.67
CA LEU A 364 -10.09 -27.05 8.96
C LEU A 364 -10.57 -28.02 10.05
N VAL A 365 -11.85 -28.40 10.01
CA VAL A 365 -12.46 -29.36 10.95
C VAL A 365 -12.15 -30.81 10.61
N LEU A 366 -12.19 -31.16 9.32
CA LEU A 366 -12.13 -32.57 8.92
C LEU A 366 -10.70 -33.10 8.87
N HIS A 367 -9.70 -32.24 8.67
CA HIS A 367 -8.30 -32.64 8.53
C HIS A 367 -7.54 -32.52 9.87
N PRO A 368 -7.07 -33.64 10.46
CA PRO A 368 -6.42 -33.63 11.78
C PRO A 368 -5.15 -32.78 11.89
N GLU A 369 -4.50 -32.51 10.75
CA GLU A 369 -3.29 -31.69 10.70
C GLU A 369 -3.51 -30.26 11.23
N PHE A 370 -4.74 -29.74 11.16
CA PHE A 370 -5.09 -28.40 11.67
C PHE A 370 -5.50 -28.38 13.13
N HIS A 371 -5.89 -29.51 13.72
CA HIS A 371 -6.57 -29.55 15.02
C HIS A 371 -5.73 -28.97 16.16
N GLU A 372 -4.45 -29.34 16.24
CA GLU A 372 -3.56 -28.85 17.29
C GLU A 372 -3.30 -27.34 17.17
N GLU A 373 -3.12 -26.83 15.95
CA GLU A 373 -2.94 -25.40 15.71
C GLU A 373 -4.21 -24.62 16.06
N LEU A 374 -5.39 -25.10 15.63
CA LEU A 374 -6.67 -24.47 15.93
C LEU A 374 -7.01 -24.50 17.42
N LYS A 375 -6.67 -25.58 18.12
CA LYS A 375 -6.83 -25.68 19.58
C LYS A 375 -5.98 -24.65 20.30
N SER A 376 -4.69 -24.52 19.93
CA SER A 376 -3.80 -23.49 20.48
C SER A 376 -4.32 -22.08 20.20
N LEU A 377 -4.85 -21.83 18.99
CA LEU A 377 -5.45 -20.55 18.63
C LEU A 377 -6.70 -20.25 19.45
N ASN A 378 -7.57 -21.24 19.67
CA ASN A 378 -8.80 -21.07 20.43
C ASN A 378 -8.54 -20.63 21.88
N GLU A 379 -7.50 -21.14 22.52
CA GLU A 379 -7.10 -20.71 23.87
C GLU A 379 -6.76 -19.21 23.90
N ILE A 380 -5.96 -18.74 22.95
CA ILE A 380 -5.53 -17.34 22.85
C ILE A 380 -6.71 -16.43 22.49
N VAL A 381 -7.52 -16.83 21.50
CA VAL A 381 -8.71 -16.06 21.09
C VAL A 381 -9.70 -15.94 22.24
N ASN A 382 -9.87 -16.98 23.06
CA ASN A 382 -10.75 -16.91 24.23
C ASN A 382 -10.23 -15.97 25.32
N SER A 383 -8.90 -15.94 25.53
CA SER A 383 -8.23 -14.96 26.40
C SER A 383 -8.50 -13.53 25.92
N LEU A 384 -8.14 -13.22 24.68
CA LEU A 384 -8.34 -11.90 24.06
C LEU A 384 -9.81 -11.49 24.02
N ALA A 385 -10.73 -12.41 23.74
CA ALA A 385 -12.16 -12.14 23.77
C ALA A 385 -12.70 -11.90 25.20
N GLY A 386 -12.11 -12.55 26.21
CA GLY A 386 -12.41 -12.32 27.62
C GLY A 386 -12.04 -10.90 28.05
N GLU A 387 -10.84 -10.45 27.66
CA GLU A 387 -10.37 -9.08 27.88
C GLU A 387 -11.24 -8.07 27.15
N ALA A 388 -11.50 -8.28 25.85
CA ALA A 388 -12.35 -7.41 25.05
C ALA A 388 -13.75 -7.20 25.66
N ARG A 389 -14.37 -8.27 26.18
CA ARG A 389 -15.67 -8.18 26.88
C ARG A 389 -15.57 -7.36 28.16
N SER A 390 -14.47 -7.47 28.90
CA SER A 390 -14.24 -6.72 30.12
C SER A 390 -14.02 -5.23 29.82
N CYS A 391 -13.19 -4.92 28.83
CA CYS A 391 -12.97 -3.56 28.34
C CYS A 391 -14.24 -2.92 27.78
N GLY A 392 -15.06 -3.68 27.03
CA GLY A 392 -16.36 -3.22 26.54
C GLY A 392 -17.32 -2.84 27.67
N LYS A 393 -17.38 -3.64 28.75
CA LYS A 393 -18.18 -3.30 29.95
C LYS A 393 -17.67 -2.02 30.62
N LEU A 394 -16.35 -1.85 30.76
CA LEU A 394 -15.74 -0.65 31.32
C LEU A 394 -15.99 0.59 30.46
N SER A 395 -15.95 0.44 29.13
CA SER A 395 -16.25 1.51 28.19
C SER A 395 -17.70 1.96 28.31
N ASN A 396 -18.65 1.01 28.30
CA ASN A 396 -20.07 1.28 28.51
C ASN A 396 -20.32 1.96 29.86
N LEU A 397 -19.72 1.45 30.94
CA LEU A 397 -19.83 2.05 32.28
C LEU A 397 -19.29 3.49 32.28
N THR A 398 -18.14 3.73 31.65
CA THR A 398 -17.52 5.06 31.55
C THR A 398 -18.40 6.01 30.76
N GLN A 399 -19.05 5.54 29.68
CA GLN A 399 -20.00 6.30 28.90
C GLN A 399 -21.26 6.63 29.71
N THR A 400 -21.80 5.68 30.47
CA THR A 400 -22.93 5.92 31.39
C THR A 400 -22.57 6.92 32.47
N LEU A 401 -21.40 6.79 33.11
CA LEU A 401 -20.93 7.73 34.11
C LEU A 401 -20.72 9.13 33.54
N ARG A 402 -20.21 9.24 32.29
CA ARG A 402 -20.05 10.51 31.58
C ARG A 402 -21.40 11.13 31.17
N GLY A 403 -22.38 10.31 30.80
CA GLY A 403 -23.75 10.75 30.54
C GLY A 403 -24.40 11.32 31.81
N ASN A 404 -24.29 10.57 32.91
CA ASN A 404 -24.84 10.97 34.21
C ASN A 404 -24.16 12.22 34.78
N THR A 405 -22.87 12.47 34.52
CA THR A 405 -22.21 13.71 34.94
C THR A 405 -22.56 14.91 34.06
N LYS A 406 -22.91 14.72 32.78
CA LYS A 406 -23.50 15.79 31.96
C LYS A 406 -24.91 16.14 32.45
N ASP A 407 -25.71 15.14 32.84
CA ASP A 407 -27.04 15.37 33.41
C ASP A 407 -26.99 16.00 34.80
N ALA A 408 -26.00 15.66 35.64
CA ALA A 408 -25.78 16.31 36.95
C ALA A 408 -25.20 17.73 36.84
N ASN A 409 -24.43 18.04 35.79
CA ASN A 409 -23.93 19.40 35.54
C ASN A 409 -24.97 20.31 34.88
N LEU A 410 -26.01 19.75 34.25
CA LEU A 410 -27.18 20.51 33.78
C LEU A 410 -28.06 21.05 34.93
N GLU A 411 -27.97 20.45 36.13
CA GLU A 411 -28.59 21.01 37.34
C GLU A 411 -27.69 22.02 38.07
N THR A 412 -26.43 22.21 37.64
CA THR A 412 -25.47 23.02 38.41
C THR A 412 -24.46 23.83 37.57
N THR A 413 -24.78 24.35 36.38
CA THR A 413 -24.10 25.55 35.82
C THR A 413 -24.80 26.06 34.56
N MET A 414 -25.51 27.19 34.68
CA MET A 414 -25.69 28.12 33.56
C MET A 414 -24.56 29.14 33.64
N GLU A 415 -23.46 28.92 32.93
CA GLU A 415 -22.69 30.00 32.30
C GLU A 415 -21.69 29.41 31.29
N GLU A 416 -21.56 30.14 30.18
CA GLU A 416 -21.00 29.81 28.88
C GLU A 416 -19.54 29.32 28.88
N THR A 417 -19.19 28.36 28.01
CA THR A 417 -18.40 28.63 26.78
C THR A 417 -18.05 27.34 26.01
N GLU A 418 -18.08 27.49 24.69
CA GLU A 418 -17.90 26.50 23.63
C GLU A 418 -16.53 25.81 23.64
N THR A 419 -16.47 24.51 23.37
CA THR A 419 -15.40 23.90 22.55
C THR A 419 -15.94 22.70 21.77
N GLU A 420 -15.66 22.72 20.47
CA GLU A 420 -16.04 21.72 19.46
C GLU A 420 -15.53 20.31 19.82
N ASP A 421 -16.46 19.35 19.92
CA ASP A 421 -16.15 17.92 19.93
C ASP A 421 -16.39 17.39 18.51
N LYS A 422 -15.32 16.99 17.82
CA LYS A 422 -15.43 16.31 16.52
C LYS A 422 -15.81 14.86 16.78
N ASP A 423 -17.03 14.49 16.36
CA ASP A 423 -17.52 13.12 16.30
C ASP A 423 -16.55 12.24 15.48
N ILE A 424 -15.76 11.42 16.17
CA ILE A 424 -15.07 10.27 15.60
C ILE A 424 -15.94 9.05 15.94
N PRO A 425 -16.42 8.25 14.97
CA PRO A 425 -17.16 7.03 15.26
C PRO A 425 -16.30 6.09 16.10
N SER A 426 -16.83 5.60 17.23
CA SER A 426 -16.07 4.79 18.17
C SER A 426 -15.69 3.44 17.55
N LEU A 427 -14.38 3.15 17.55
CA LEU A 427 -13.78 1.85 17.24
C LEU A 427 -14.39 0.66 18.04
N SER A 428 -15.21 0.91 19.08
CA SER A 428 -15.75 -0.09 19.99
C SER A 428 -16.74 -1.06 19.35
N ASP A 429 -17.57 -0.59 18.41
CA ASP A 429 -18.80 -1.32 18.06
C ASP A 429 -18.56 -2.39 16.99
N VAL A 430 -17.60 -2.14 16.09
CA VAL A 430 -17.15 -3.14 15.10
C VAL A 430 -16.33 -4.25 15.79
N PHE A 431 -15.51 -3.89 16.79
CA PHE A 431 -14.64 -4.83 17.50
C PHE A 431 -15.39 -5.90 18.32
N VAL A 432 -16.53 -5.55 18.92
CA VAL A 432 -17.30 -6.49 19.75
C VAL A 432 -18.01 -7.53 18.87
N VAL A 433 -18.47 -7.15 17.68
CA VAL A 433 -19.26 -8.02 16.80
C VAL A 433 -18.36 -9.08 16.15
N THR A 434 -17.21 -8.71 15.60
CA THR A 434 -16.30 -9.63 14.90
C THR A 434 -15.64 -10.62 15.88
N ARG A 435 -15.23 -10.16 17.07
CA ARG A 435 -14.65 -11.02 18.13
C ARG A 435 -15.66 -12.01 18.72
N THR A 436 -16.93 -11.62 18.82
CA THR A 436 -17.98 -12.51 19.35
C THR A 436 -18.36 -13.60 18.34
N ARG A 437 -18.33 -13.30 17.03
CA ARG A 437 -18.50 -14.31 15.98
C ARG A 437 -17.36 -15.33 16.01
N LEU A 438 -16.09 -14.86 16.06
CA LEU A 438 -14.93 -15.76 16.09
C LEU A 438 -14.92 -16.70 17.31
N SER A 439 -15.17 -16.17 18.51
CA SER A 439 -15.24 -16.98 19.73
C SER A 439 -16.42 -17.97 19.72
N LYS A 440 -17.53 -17.66 19.03
CA LYS A 440 -18.64 -18.61 18.87
C LYS A 440 -18.29 -19.72 17.88
N THR A 441 -17.73 -19.37 16.72
CA THR A 441 -17.29 -20.34 15.71
C THR A 441 -16.20 -21.27 16.24
N MET A 442 -15.25 -20.74 17.03
CA MET A 442 -14.19 -21.57 17.64
C MET A 442 -14.64 -22.41 18.83
N LYS A 443 -15.79 -22.13 19.43
CA LYS A 443 -16.40 -23.00 20.47
C LYS A 443 -17.22 -24.15 19.90
N SER A 444 -17.60 -24.05 18.62
CA SER A 444 -18.22 -25.15 17.87
C SER A 444 -17.22 -26.07 17.18
N LEU A 445 -15.95 -25.66 17.12
CA LEU A 445 -14.78 -26.51 16.87
C LEU A 445 -14.39 -27.21 18.17
#